data_AF-A0A6N6RZS6-F1
#
_entry.id   AF-A0A6N6RZS6-F1
#
_cell.length_a   1.000
_cell.length_b   1.000
_cell.length_c   1.000
_cell.angle_alpha   90.00
_cell.angle_beta   90.00
_cell.angle_gamma   90.00
#
_symmetry.space_group_name_H-M   'P 1'
#
loop_
_entity.id
_entity.type
_entity.pdbx_description
1 polymer ?
#
loop_
_entity_poly.entity_id
_entity_poly.type
_entity_poly.pdbx_seq_one_letter_code
_entity_poly.pdbx_strand_id
1 'polypeptide(L)'
;LDMKKTLFIVSTKSGGTAETLSFMKYFYNEVLKETGKKEAGRHFIAITDPGSGLQKIANDLKFRKTFLNDPNIGGRYSALSFVGIPPAAFQGIDLDTLLARAITMLHNCESCNCAVDGDNSGAWLGAILGELAKAGHDKVTLVASPPIENFGSWVEQLIAESTGKDGKGILPVDREPLAQPEFYANDRLFVYLRLADDSTYDRQVNALEKAGHPVVRINLKDIYDLGGEFFRWEMAIAVAGMIIGIHPFNQPNVEAAKVLARKMIAEYQKKGKLPVLKPTLKESGITVYSNFKAPNLEQALKKFLSFAKPGRDESKGRSYVAFQAYVKPSDETYNALQKLRAKVERQYRLATTVGFGPRFLHSTGQLHKGDAGNGLFIQFTSEKPEDAPIPDEPGKKASSISFGVFINAEALGDRQALLDRKRKVITFHLGEDVVSGINRLARIL
;
A
#
# COMPACT_ATOMS: atom_id res chain seq x y z
N LEU A 1 9.93 -21.91 -9.45
CA LEU A 1 8.67 -22.56 -9.03
C LEU A 1 8.52 -23.84 -9.83
N ASP A 2 8.12 -24.95 -9.20
CA ASP A 2 7.74 -26.17 -9.91
C ASP A 2 6.26 -26.05 -10.32
N MET A 3 5.99 -25.84 -11.61
CA MET A 3 4.64 -25.57 -12.11
C MET A 3 3.70 -26.76 -11.91
N LYS A 4 4.22 -27.98 -11.88
CA LYS A 4 3.44 -29.22 -11.67
C LYS A 4 3.05 -29.42 -10.22
N LYS A 5 3.60 -28.65 -9.28
CA LYS A 5 3.32 -28.76 -7.84
C LYS A 5 2.83 -27.46 -7.21
N THR A 6 2.69 -26.39 -7.99
CA THR A 6 2.25 -25.08 -7.51
C THR A 6 0.76 -24.91 -7.71
N LEU A 7 0.08 -24.34 -6.70
CA LEU A 7 -1.31 -23.87 -6.77
C LEU A 7 -1.32 -22.34 -6.79
N PHE A 8 -1.93 -21.75 -7.81
CA PHE A 8 -2.06 -20.31 -7.98
C PHE A 8 -3.44 -19.85 -7.50
N ILE A 9 -3.45 -18.92 -6.55
CA ILE A 9 -4.69 -18.30 -6.05
C ILE A 9 -4.85 -16.95 -6.74
N VAL A 10 -5.81 -16.86 -7.66
CA VAL A 10 -6.11 -15.65 -8.41
C VAL A 10 -7.24 -14.92 -7.71
N SER A 11 -6.94 -13.76 -7.11
CA SER A 11 -7.90 -13.00 -6.31
C SER A 11 -8.11 -11.59 -6.86
N THR A 12 -9.35 -11.28 -7.25
CA THR A 12 -9.79 -9.92 -7.61
C THR A 12 -11.31 -9.82 -7.51
N LYS A 13 -11.79 -8.82 -6.76
CA LYS A 13 -13.22 -8.56 -6.59
C LYS A 13 -13.92 -8.33 -7.93
N SER A 14 -13.47 -7.33 -8.68
CA SER A 14 -14.06 -6.93 -9.97
C SER A 14 -13.85 -7.94 -11.09
N GLY A 15 -12.91 -8.88 -10.94
CA GLY A 15 -12.51 -9.79 -12.01
C GLY A 15 -11.75 -9.11 -13.15
N GLY A 16 -11.33 -7.85 -12.97
CA GLY A 16 -10.74 -7.00 -14.02
C GLY A 16 -9.47 -6.26 -13.61
N THR A 17 -8.87 -6.59 -12.47
CA THR A 17 -7.59 -6.01 -12.04
C THR A 17 -6.47 -6.44 -13.01
N ALA A 18 -5.86 -5.47 -13.69
CA ALA A 18 -4.95 -5.73 -14.81
C ALA A 18 -3.68 -6.45 -14.36
N GLU A 19 -3.17 -6.14 -13.18
CA GLU A 19 -2.01 -6.74 -12.53
C GLU A 19 -2.27 -8.23 -12.24
N THR A 20 -3.36 -8.52 -11.52
CA THR A 20 -3.77 -9.90 -11.20
C THR A 20 -3.96 -10.73 -12.47
N LEU A 21 -4.65 -10.18 -13.47
CA LEU A 21 -4.90 -10.90 -14.72
C LEU A 21 -3.63 -11.09 -15.55
N SER A 22 -2.70 -10.13 -15.55
CA SER A 22 -1.41 -10.26 -16.23
C SER A 22 -0.58 -11.40 -15.64
N PHE A 23 -0.48 -11.47 -14.31
CA PHE A 23 0.17 -12.60 -13.64
C PHE A 23 -0.52 -13.92 -13.94
N MET A 24 -1.86 -13.95 -13.84
CA MET A 24 -2.63 -15.16 -14.11
C MET A 24 -2.39 -15.68 -15.53
N LYS A 25 -2.44 -14.82 -16.56
CA LYS A 25 -2.20 -15.23 -17.95
C LYS A 25 -0.79 -15.76 -18.15
N TYR A 26 0.22 -15.10 -17.59
CA TYR A 26 1.60 -15.53 -17.66
C TYR A 26 1.78 -16.92 -17.03
N PHE A 27 1.39 -17.09 -15.76
CA PHE A 27 1.57 -18.35 -15.06
C PHE A 27 0.67 -19.47 -15.61
N TYR A 28 -0.53 -19.16 -16.11
CA TYR A 28 -1.37 -20.14 -16.79
C TYR A 28 -0.66 -20.71 -18.02
N ASN A 29 0.05 -19.88 -18.79
CA ASN A 29 0.84 -20.35 -19.92
C ASN A 29 2.02 -21.23 -19.48
N GLU A 30 2.74 -20.87 -18.43
CA GLU A 30 3.84 -21.70 -17.91
C GLU A 30 3.34 -23.06 -17.42
N VAL A 31 2.25 -23.09 -16.65
CA VAL A 31 1.62 -24.34 -16.22
C VAL A 31 1.11 -25.14 -17.42
N LEU A 32 0.50 -24.49 -18.41
CA LEU A 32 -0.03 -25.16 -19.60
C LEU A 32 1.07 -25.85 -20.40
N LYS A 33 2.26 -25.25 -20.52
CA LYS A 33 3.42 -25.86 -21.19
C LYS A 33 3.86 -27.16 -20.51
N GLU A 34 3.81 -27.21 -19.19
CA GLU A 34 4.34 -28.33 -18.41
C GLU A 34 3.31 -29.44 -18.13
N THR A 35 2.02 -29.10 -18.02
CA THR A 35 0.95 -30.01 -17.57
C THR A 35 -0.06 -30.35 -18.66
N GLY A 36 -0.13 -29.53 -19.72
CA GLY A 36 -1.11 -29.67 -20.79
C GLY A 36 -2.52 -29.18 -20.42
N LYS A 37 -3.36 -29.01 -21.44
CA LYS A 37 -4.66 -28.32 -21.34
C LYS A 37 -5.65 -28.96 -20.36
N LYS A 38 -5.58 -30.28 -20.17
CA LYS A 38 -6.51 -31.01 -19.28
C LYS A 38 -6.23 -30.73 -17.80
N GLU A 39 -4.96 -30.55 -17.43
CA GLU A 39 -4.54 -30.38 -16.04
C GLU A 39 -4.29 -28.91 -15.66
N ALA A 40 -3.96 -28.04 -16.62
CA ALA A 40 -3.55 -26.66 -16.32
C ALA A 40 -4.52 -25.90 -15.39
N GLY A 41 -5.83 -25.94 -15.66
CA GLY A 41 -6.83 -25.30 -14.81
C GLY A 41 -6.85 -25.81 -13.36
N ARG A 42 -6.47 -27.08 -13.14
CA ARG A 42 -6.44 -27.69 -11.80
C ARG A 42 -5.34 -27.13 -10.90
N HIS A 43 -4.44 -26.31 -11.44
CA HIS A 43 -3.43 -25.56 -10.68
C HIS A 43 -3.89 -24.15 -10.30
N PHE A 44 -5.13 -23.76 -10.60
CA PHE A 44 -5.64 -22.42 -10.31
C PHE A 44 -6.92 -22.48 -9.48
N ILE A 45 -7.05 -21.50 -8.59
CA ILE A 45 -8.28 -21.20 -7.85
C ILE A 45 -8.61 -19.73 -8.09
N ALA A 46 -9.89 -19.41 -8.22
CA ALA A 46 -10.37 -18.04 -8.29
C ALA A 46 -11.06 -17.63 -6.98
N ILE A 47 -10.79 -16.42 -6.51
CA ILE A 47 -11.55 -15.73 -5.46
C ILE A 47 -12.05 -14.41 -6.06
N THR A 48 -13.36 -14.26 -6.20
CA THR A 48 -13.94 -13.15 -6.96
C THR A 48 -15.43 -12.96 -6.64
N ASP A 49 -16.05 -11.91 -7.17
CA ASP A 49 -17.48 -11.70 -7.02
C ASP A 49 -18.31 -12.52 -8.03
N PRO A 50 -19.57 -12.85 -7.70
CA PRO A 50 -20.55 -13.34 -8.66
C PRO A 50 -20.66 -12.47 -9.92
N GLY A 51 -20.67 -13.10 -11.08
CA GLY A 51 -20.79 -12.46 -12.40
C GLY A 51 -19.50 -11.82 -12.91
N SER A 52 -18.38 -11.89 -12.19
CA SER A 52 -17.16 -11.19 -12.57
C SER A 52 -16.46 -11.79 -13.81
N GLY A 53 -15.58 -11.01 -14.42
CA GLY A 53 -14.72 -11.48 -15.52
C GLY A 53 -13.84 -12.67 -15.12
N LEU A 54 -13.35 -12.68 -13.88
CA LEU A 54 -12.54 -13.79 -13.37
C LEU A 54 -13.38 -15.05 -13.14
N GLN A 55 -14.64 -14.94 -12.73
CA GLN A 55 -15.52 -16.11 -12.63
C GLN A 55 -15.69 -16.77 -14.00
N LYS A 56 -15.91 -15.96 -15.04
CA LYS A 56 -16.00 -16.47 -16.42
C LYS A 56 -14.71 -17.16 -16.86
N ILE A 57 -13.55 -16.53 -16.66
CA ILE A 57 -12.24 -17.12 -16.98
C ILE A 57 -12.05 -18.45 -16.23
N ALA A 58 -12.37 -18.49 -14.94
CA ALA A 58 -12.23 -19.69 -14.12
C ALA A 58 -13.10 -20.84 -14.64
N ASN A 59 -14.32 -20.56 -15.09
CA ASN A 59 -15.20 -21.55 -15.71
C ASN A 59 -14.65 -22.04 -17.07
N ASP A 60 -14.26 -21.11 -17.94
CA ASP A 60 -13.77 -21.40 -19.29
C ASP A 60 -12.46 -22.22 -19.26
N LEU A 61 -11.58 -21.92 -18.31
CA LEU A 61 -10.30 -22.60 -18.10
C LEU A 61 -10.37 -23.78 -17.11
N LYS A 62 -11.56 -24.09 -16.58
CA LYS A 62 -11.81 -25.20 -15.64
C LYS A 62 -10.88 -25.15 -14.41
N PHE A 63 -10.87 -23.99 -13.75
CA PHE A 63 -10.14 -23.82 -12.48
C PHE A 63 -10.63 -24.82 -11.44
N ARG A 64 -9.74 -25.23 -10.53
CA ARG A 64 -10.03 -26.26 -9.51
C ARG A 64 -11.22 -25.88 -8.64
N LYS A 65 -11.30 -24.60 -8.26
CA LYS A 65 -12.36 -24.06 -7.41
C LYS A 65 -12.51 -22.56 -7.67
N THR A 66 -13.74 -22.09 -7.55
CA THR A 66 -14.06 -20.66 -7.48
C THR A 66 -14.78 -20.40 -6.16
N PHE A 67 -14.25 -19.47 -5.38
CA PHE A 67 -14.89 -18.92 -4.18
C PHE A 67 -15.55 -17.60 -4.57
N LEU A 68 -16.86 -17.51 -4.35
CA LEU A 68 -17.64 -16.32 -4.67
C LEU A 68 -17.85 -15.50 -3.40
N ASN A 69 -17.31 -14.27 -3.39
CA ASN A 69 -17.45 -13.34 -2.28
C ASN A 69 -18.88 -12.80 -2.19
N ASP A 70 -19.23 -12.24 -1.02
CA ASP A 70 -20.35 -11.31 -0.91
C ASP A 70 -19.98 -9.97 -1.57
N PRO A 71 -20.69 -9.52 -2.62
CA PRO A 71 -20.44 -8.25 -3.29
C PRO A 71 -20.53 -7.02 -2.37
N ASN A 72 -21.22 -7.12 -1.24
CA ASN A 72 -21.36 -6.01 -0.29
C ASN A 72 -20.11 -5.78 0.57
N ILE A 73 -19.18 -6.74 0.62
CA ILE A 73 -17.94 -6.61 1.37
C ILE A 73 -16.90 -5.89 0.50
N GLY A 74 -16.48 -4.69 0.92
CA GLY A 74 -15.41 -3.94 0.26
C GLY A 74 -14.06 -4.67 0.32
N GLY A 75 -13.21 -4.51 -0.70
CA GLY A 75 -11.93 -5.25 -0.79
C GLY A 75 -11.03 -5.08 0.43
N ARG A 76 -10.88 -3.86 0.95
CA ARG A 76 -10.07 -3.61 2.17
C ARG A 76 -10.71 -4.12 3.48
N TYR A 77 -12.00 -4.46 3.47
CA TYR A 77 -12.77 -5.04 4.58
C TYR A 77 -12.99 -6.55 4.41
N SER A 78 -12.16 -7.21 3.58
CA SER A 78 -12.38 -8.61 3.18
C SER A 78 -11.38 -9.61 3.76
N ALA A 79 -10.53 -9.18 4.71
CA ALA A 79 -9.49 -10.03 5.28
C ALA A 79 -10.06 -11.30 5.93
N LEU A 80 -11.21 -11.18 6.61
CA LEU A 80 -11.91 -12.31 7.25
C LEU A 80 -12.97 -12.97 6.34
N SER A 81 -13.01 -12.64 5.05
CA SER A 81 -13.90 -13.30 4.07
C SER A 81 -13.13 -14.29 3.19
N PHE A 82 -13.72 -14.77 2.08
CA PHE A 82 -13.02 -15.67 1.16
C PHE A 82 -11.75 -15.08 0.53
N VAL A 83 -11.48 -13.79 0.66
CA VAL A 83 -10.20 -13.22 0.22
C VAL A 83 -9.04 -13.66 1.11
N GLY A 84 -9.20 -13.71 2.44
CA GLY A 84 -8.14 -14.11 3.36
C GLY A 84 -8.27 -15.51 3.94
N ILE A 85 -9.50 -16.03 4.09
CA ILE A 85 -9.74 -17.32 4.76
C ILE A 85 -9.19 -18.54 4.01
N PRO A 86 -9.38 -18.72 2.68
CA PRO A 86 -8.80 -19.85 1.96
C PRO A 86 -7.26 -19.85 1.98
N PRO A 87 -6.55 -18.72 1.71
CA PRO A 87 -5.10 -18.67 1.89
C PRO A 87 -4.63 -19.00 3.32
N ALA A 88 -5.39 -18.59 4.35
CA ALA A 88 -5.10 -18.94 5.74
C ALA A 88 -5.27 -20.46 6.00
N ALA A 89 -6.37 -21.05 5.50
CA ALA A 89 -6.64 -22.48 5.61
C ALA A 89 -5.51 -23.32 4.98
N PHE A 90 -5.02 -22.92 3.80
CA PHE A 90 -3.96 -23.64 3.09
C PHE A 90 -2.60 -23.58 3.81
N GLN A 91 -2.40 -22.59 4.67
CA GLN A 91 -1.22 -22.48 5.53
C GLN A 91 -1.37 -23.25 6.85
N GLY A 92 -2.52 -23.89 7.09
CA GLY A 92 -2.79 -24.64 8.32
C GLY A 92 -3.12 -23.77 9.53
N ILE A 93 -3.56 -22.53 9.31
CA ILE A 93 -4.03 -21.65 10.40
C ILE A 93 -5.30 -22.25 11.01
N ASP A 94 -5.37 -22.28 12.34
CA ASP A 94 -6.60 -22.62 13.07
C ASP A 94 -7.63 -21.50 12.88
N LEU A 95 -8.53 -21.73 11.92
CA LEU A 95 -9.58 -20.79 11.55
C LEU A 95 -10.64 -20.66 12.63
N ASP A 96 -10.90 -21.71 13.41
CA ASP A 96 -11.94 -21.67 14.45
C ASP A 96 -11.49 -20.71 15.55
N THR A 97 -10.24 -20.83 15.99
CA THR A 97 -9.65 -19.90 16.97
C THR A 97 -9.56 -18.48 16.41
N LEU A 98 -9.07 -18.29 15.17
CA LEU A 98 -8.98 -16.97 14.53
C LEU A 98 -10.36 -16.27 14.45
N LEU A 99 -11.37 -16.97 13.96
CA LEU A 99 -12.71 -16.43 13.80
C LEU A 99 -13.41 -16.24 15.14
N ALA A 100 -13.17 -17.09 16.14
CA ALA A 100 -13.68 -16.88 17.49
C ALA A 100 -13.14 -15.57 18.11
N ARG A 101 -11.87 -15.21 17.88
CA ARG A 101 -11.31 -13.91 18.30
C ARG A 101 -11.97 -12.75 17.57
N ALA A 102 -12.23 -12.89 16.27
CA ALA A 102 -12.96 -11.89 15.50
C ALA A 102 -14.39 -11.68 16.01
N ILE A 103 -15.13 -12.76 16.26
CA ILE A 103 -16.51 -12.73 16.79
C ILE A 103 -16.53 -12.10 18.19
N THR A 104 -15.54 -12.38 19.03
CA THR A 104 -15.42 -11.74 20.35
C THR A 104 -15.30 -10.22 20.20
N MET A 105 -14.43 -9.74 19.30
CA MET A 105 -14.31 -8.30 19.03
C MET A 105 -15.59 -7.70 18.43
N LEU A 106 -16.30 -8.45 17.59
CA LEU A 106 -17.59 -8.03 17.06
C LEU A 106 -18.59 -7.77 18.18
N HIS A 107 -18.78 -8.73 19.09
CA HIS A 107 -19.68 -8.56 20.24
C HIS A 107 -19.26 -7.38 21.12
N ASN A 108 -17.96 -7.18 21.32
CA ASN A 108 -17.42 -6.02 22.03
C ASN A 108 -17.81 -4.69 21.36
N CYS A 109 -17.91 -4.64 20.04
CA CYS A 109 -18.25 -3.44 19.29
C CYS A 109 -19.76 -3.24 19.05
N GLU A 110 -20.62 -4.14 19.54
CA GLU A 110 -22.07 -4.02 19.38
C GLU A 110 -22.63 -2.78 20.08
N SER A 111 -23.78 -2.29 19.60
CA SER A 111 -24.43 -1.10 20.14
C SER A 111 -24.91 -1.26 21.58
N CYS A 112 -25.14 -2.50 22.03
CA CYS A 112 -25.48 -2.80 23.42
C CYS A 112 -24.29 -2.59 24.38
N ASN A 113 -23.06 -2.61 23.86
CA ASN A 113 -21.86 -2.32 24.63
C ASN A 113 -21.53 -0.83 24.51
N CYS A 114 -21.91 -0.07 25.55
CA CYS A 114 -21.75 1.38 25.59
C CYS A 114 -20.29 1.76 25.30
N ALA A 115 -20.05 2.68 24.36
CA ALA A 115 -18.70 3.14 24.05
C ALA A 115 -18.10 4.08 25.11
N VAL A 116 -18.76 4.32 26.25
CA VAL A 116 -18.19 5.08 27.36
C VAL A 116 -17.88 4.16 28.54
N ASP A 117 -18.85 3.33 28.92
CA ASP A 117 -18.77 2.49 30.12
C ASP A 117 -18.50 1.00 29.83
N GLY A 118 -18.54 0.59 28.55
CA GLY A 118 -18.38 -0.78 28.08
C GLY A 118 -17.12 -1.00 27.25
N ASP A 119 -16.88 -2.23 26.81
CA ASP A 119 -15.66 -2.63 26.06
C ASP A 119 -15.80 -2.42 24.54
N ASN A 120 -16.15 -1.20 24.11
CA ASN A 120 -16.25 -0.87 22.69
C ASN A 120 -14.91 -0.33 22.15
N SER A 121 -13.88 -1.17 22.20
CA SER A 121 -12.51 -0.78 21.84
C SER A 121 -12.35 -0.36 20.37
N GLY A 122 -13.21 -0.87 19.46
CA GLY A 122 -13.27 -0.41 18.07
C GLY A 122 -13.74 1.04 17.96
N ALA A 123 -14.82 1.41 18.66
CA ALA A 123 -15.29 2.80 18.70
C ALA A 123 -14.28 3.73 19.39
N TRP A 124 -13.62 3.29 20.46
CA TRP A 124 -12.56 4.06 21.12
C TRP A 124 -11.40 4.37 20.18
N LEU A 125 -10.86 3.35 19.52
CA LEU A 125 -9.78 3.53 18.57
C LEU A 125 -10.21 4.48 17.43
N GLY A 126 -11.43 4.31 16.91
CA GLY A 126 -11.96 5.19 15.88
C GLY A 126 -12.14 6.64 16.33
N ALA A 127 -12.61 6.86 17.56
CA ALA A 127 -12.74 8.18 18.16
C ALA A 127 -11.38 8.86 18.34
N ILE A 128 -10.40 8.12 18.87
CA ILE A 128 -9.02 8.60 19.02
C ILE A 128 -8.47 9.00 17.64
N LEU A 129 -8.55 8.11 16.64
CA LEU A 129 -8.06 8.38 15.28
C LEU A 129 -8.73 9.61 14.66
N GLY A 130 -10.05 9.70 14.73
CA GLY A 130 -10.81 10.79 14.11
C GLY A 130 -10.61 12.14 14.78
N GLU A 131 -10.65 12.20 16.12
CA GLU A 131 -10.48 13.46 16.84
C GLU A 131 -9.03 13.94 16.83
N LEU A 132 -8.05 13.04 16.93
CA LEU A 132 -6.64 13.41 16.79
C LEU A 132 -6.33 13.91 15.37
N ALA A 133 -6.91 13.30 14.33
CA ALA A 133 -6.79 13.82 12.96
C ALA A 133 -7.36 15.24 12.82
N LYS A 134 -8.52 15.53 13.43
CA LYS A 134 -9.08 16.90 13.48
C LYS A 134 -8.20 17.87 14.27
N ALA A 135 -7.52 17.37 15.31
CA ALA A 135 -6.59 18.14 16.12
C ALA A 135 -5.25 18.41 15.42
N GLY A 136 -4.92 17.69 14.33
CA GLY A 136 -3.70 17.86 13.55
C GLY A 136 -2.71 16.69 13.61
N HIS A 137 -3.03 15.65 14.39
CA HIS A 137 -2.29 14.39 14.45
C HIS A 137 -2.82 13.41 13.38
N ASP A 138 -2.73 13.81 12.13
CA ASP A 138 -3.28 13.09 10.97
C ASP A 138 -2.28 12.07 10.37
N LYS A 139 -1.24 11.67 11.11
CA LYS A 139 -0.30 10.61 10.73
C LYS A 139 -0.23 9.53 11.79
N VAL A 140 -0.58 8.31 11.42
CA VAL A 140 -0.64 7.16 12.31
C VAL A 140 0.56 6.26 12.04
N THR A 141 1.53 6.27 12.94
CA THR A 141 2.70 5.40 12.88
C THR A 141 2.36 4.05 13.50
N LEU A 142 2.44 3.00 12.70
CA LEU A 142 2.16 1.63 13.14
C LEU A 142 3.46 1.01 13.66
N VAL A 143 3.43 0.57 14.92
CA VAL A 143 4.50 -0.19 15.55
C VAL A 143 3.91 -1.55 15.87
N ALA A 144 4.45 -2.61 15.29
CA ALA A 144 3.92 -3.96 15.48
C ALA A 144 5.06 -4.91 15.83
N SER A 145 4.84 -5.83 16.76
CA SER A 145 5.81 -6.89 17.08
C SER A 145 6.29 -7.61 15.82
N PRO A 146 7.58 -7.99 15.71
CA PRO A 146 8.15 -8.56 14.48
C PRO A 146 7.39 -9.76 13.88
N PRO A 147 6.75 -10.66 14.66
CA PRO A 147 5.96 -11.75 14.06
C PRO A 147 4.69 -11.31 13.34
N ILE A 148 4.18 -10.10 13.64
CA ILE A 148 2.90 -9.58 13.12
C ILE A 148 3.07 -8.26 12.36
N GLU A 149 4.29 -7.87 12.04
CA GLU A 149 4.62 -6.60 11.36
C GLU A 149 3.90 -6.42 10.01
N ASN A 150 3.56 -7.52 9.32
CA ASN A 150 2.81 -7.49 8.06
C ASN A 150 1.34 -7.09 8.22
N PHE A 151 0.80 -7.15 9.44
CA PHE A 151 -0.53 -6.61 9.74
C PHE A 151 -0.59 -5.10 9.45
N GLY A 152 0.53 -4.39 9.68
CA GLY A 152 0.63 -2.96 9.39
C GLY A 152 0.34 -2.60 7.93
N SER A 153 0.75 -3.45 6.99
CA SER A 153 0.51 -3.23 5.56
C SER A 153 -0.96 -3.41 5.16
N TRP A 154 -1.73 -4.21 5.89
CA TRP A 154 -3.19 -4.31 5.72
C TRP A 154 -3.89 -3.08 6.33
N VAL A 155 -3.52 -2.71 7.56
CA VAL A 155 -4.05 -1.50 8.23
C VAL A 155 -3.76 -0.25 7.40
N GLU A 156 -2.58 -0.17 6.76
CA GLU A 156 -2.22 0.91 5.84
C GLU A 156 -3.27 1.10 4.74
N GLN A 157 -3.62 0.00 4.06
CA GLN A 157 -4.65 0.05 3.01
C GLN A 157 -6.00 0.45 3.60
N LEU A 158 -6.39 -0.13 4.74
CA LEU A 158 -7.67 0.15 5.38
C LEU A 158 -7.80 1.65 5.71
N ILE A 159 -6.79 2.25 6.35
CA ILE A 159 -6.78 3.67 6.72
C ILE A 159 -6.76 4.55 5.47
N ALA A 160 -5.77 4.38 4.59
CA ALA A 160 -5.54 5.33 3.51
C ALA A 160 -6.67 5.34 2.47
N GLU A 161 -7.16 4.17 2.08
CA GLU A 161 -8.21 4.08 1.07
C GLU A 161 -9.59 4.47 1.63
N SER A 162 -9.84 4.22 2.93
CA SER A 162 -11.07 4.66 3.57
C SER A 162 -11.08 6.17 3.83
N THR A 163 -9.95 6.76 4.24
CA THR A 163 -9.90 8.15 4.73
C THR A 163 -9.49 9.19 3.70
N GLY A 164 -8.69 8.80 2.70
CA GLY A 164 -8.07 9.71 1.74
C GLY A 164 -9.01 10.29 0.67
N LYS A 165 -9.93 11.18 1.04
CA LYS A 165 -10.91 11.77 0.12
C LYS A 165 -11.42 13.11 0.63
N ASP A 166 -12.03 13.89 -0.26
CA ASP A 166 -12.66 15.18 0.04
C ASP A 166 -11.73 16.19 0.75
N GLY A 167 -10.43 16.15 0.42
CA GLY A 167 -9.42 17.02 1.03
C GLY A 167 -9.01 16.59 2.44
N LYS A 168 -9.38 15.39 2.87
CA LYS A 168 -9.10 14.81 4.19
C LYS A 168 -8.38 13.48 4.03
N GLY A 169 -7.79 13.01 5.12
CA GLY A 169 -7.12 11.72 5.16
C GLY A 169 -6.27 11.57 6.40
N ILE A 170 -6.17 10.33 6.89
CA ILE A 170 -5.23 9.94 7.92
C ILE A 170 -4.11 9.19 7.19
N LEU A 171 -2.87 9.65 7.30
CA LEU A 171 -1.73 9.00 6.68
C LEU A 171 -1.28 7.82 7.56
N PRO A 172 -1.45 6.57 7.11
CA PRO A 172 -0.78 5.45 7.76
C PRO A 172 0.71 5.47 7.43
N VAL A 173 1.53 5.28 8.45
CA VAL A 173 2.99 5.21 8.34
C VAL A 173 3.42 3.83 8.80
N ASP A 174 3.49 2.92 7.84
CA ASP A 174 3.92 1.54 8.02
C ASP A 174 5.44 1.39 7.86
N ARG A 175 5.99 0.45 8.63
CA ARG A 175 7.41 0.07 8.66
C ARG A 175 8.40 1.24 8.78
N GLU A 176 8.04 2.36 9.40
CA GLU A 176 9.00 3.44 9.67
C GLU A 176 9.96 3.01 10.79
N PRO A 177 11.29 3.07 10.60
CA PRO A 177 12.22 2.79 11.68
C PRO A 177 12.01 3.79 12.83
N LEU A 178 11.80 3.29 14.05
CA LEU A 178 11.60 4.17 15.20
C LEU A 178 12.86 5.00 15.49
N ALA A 179 12.70 6.31 15.48
CA ALA A 179 13.69 7.31 15.80
C ALA A 179 13.54 7.78 17.25
N GLN A 180 14.47 8.62 17.71
CA GLN A 180 14.31 9.33 18.98
C GLN A 180 13.19 10.39 18.87
N PRO A 181 12.48 10.71 19.98
CA PRO A 181 11.31 11.59 19.95
C PRO A 181 11.52 12.94 19.27
N GLU A 182 12.70 13.55 19.40
CA GLU A 182 13.04 14.85 18.82
C GLU A 182 12.96 14.91 17.28
N PHE A 183 13.03 13.75 16.61
CA PHE A 183 12.93 13.66 15.16
C PHE A 183 11.48 13.59 14.65
N TYR A 184 10.50 13.43 15.53
CA TYR A 184 9.08 13.48 15.18
C TYR A 184 8.54 14.89 15.31
N ALA A 185 7.65 15.26 14.40
CA ALA A 185 6.80 16.43 14.58
C ALA A 185 5.63 16.10 15.52
N ASN A 186 4.93 17.14 15.99
CA ASN A 186 3.74 16.97 16.84
C ASN A 186 2.47 16.71 15.99
N ASP A 187 2.59 15.83 15.00
CA ASP A 187 1.54 15.45 14.05
C ASP A 187 1.32 13.93 13.99
N ARG A 188 1.99 13.20 14.88
CA ARG A 188 1.94 11.73 14.98
C ARG A 188 0.95 11.28 16.04
N LEU A 189 0.30 10.16 15.74
CA LEU A 189 -0.23 9.17 16.68
C LEU A 189 0.54 7.88 16.49
N PHE A 190 1.05 7.28 17.55
CA PHE A 190 1.66 5.94 17.48
C PHE A 190 0.66 4.89 17.95
N VAL A 191 0.51 3.81 17.20
CA VAL A 191 -0.30 2.65 17.61
C VAL A 191 0.62 1.46 17.71
N TYR A 192 0.80 0.96 18.94
CA TYR A 192 1.70 -0.13 19.27
C TYR A 192 0.94 -1.44 19.48
N LEU A 193 1.01 -2.34 18.49
CA LEU A 193 0.49 -3.70 18.55
C LEU A 193 1.58 -4.65 19.06
N ARG A 194 1.45 -5.09 20.31
CA ARG A 194 2.48 -5.83 21.04
C ARG A 194 1.99 -7.24 21.38
N LEU A 195 2.70 -8.27 20.94
CA LEU A 195 2.50 -9.64 21.43
C LEU A 195 2.99 -9.76 22.89
N ALA A 196 2.31 -10.57 23.71
CA ALA A 196 2.57 -10.67 25.15
C ALA A 196 4.05 -10.90 25.49
N ASP A 197 4.69 -11.80 24.75
CA ASP A 197 6.08 -12.24 24.94
C ASP A 197 7.10 -11.44 24.12
N ASP A 198 6.70 -10.34 23.47
CA ASP A 198 7.58 -9.46 22.71
C ASP A 198 7.79 -8.12 23.42
N SER A 199 9.04 -7.67 23.48
CA SER A 199 9.40 -6.36 24.05
C SER A 199 10.28 -5.55 23.10
N THR A 200 10.31 -5.91 21.81
CA THR A 200 11.25 -5.38 20.81
C THR A 200 11.24 -3.85 20.74
N TYR A 201 10.06 -3.23 20.88
CA TYR A 201 9.88 -1.78 20.75
C TYR A 201 9.50 -1.06 22.06
N ASP A 202 9.43 -1.77 23.20
CA ASP A 202 8.93 -1.21 24.46
C ASP A 202 9.72 0.02 24.90
N ARG A 203 11.05 -0.03 24.79
CA ARG A 203 11.92 1.10 25.19
C ARG A 203 11.65 2.34 24.33
N GLN A 204 11.54 2.16 23.02
CA GLN A 204 11.32 3.24 22.06
C GLN A 204 9.92 3.84 22.25
N VAL A 205 8.89 3.01 22.40
CA VAL A 205 7.50 3.47 22.61
C VAL A 205 7.38 4.20 23.96
N ASN A 206 8.00 3.69 25.02
CA ASN A 206 8.06 4.37 26.33
C ASN A 206 8.73 5.76 26.22
N ALA A 207 9.77 5.90 25.39
CA ALA A 207 10.43 7.18 25.18
C ALA A 207 9.52 8.19 24.44
N LEU A 208 8.73 7.73 23.46
CA LEU A 208 7.75 8.56 22.76
C LEU A 208 6.65 9.05 23.70
N GLU A 209 6.10 8.17 24.55
CA GLU A 209 5.10 8.53 25.57
C GLU A 209 5.65 9.56 26.56
N LYS A 210 6.86 9.35 27.08
CA LYS A 210 7.51 10.30 28.00
C LYS A 210 7.78 11.67 27.36
N ALA A 211 8.01 11.69 26.05
CA ALA A 211 8.17 12.93 25.29
C ALA A 211 6.83 13.61 24.95
N GLY A 212 5.69 13.02 25.32
CA GLY A 212 4.36 13.60 25.13
C GLY A 212 3.69 13.26 23.80
N HIS A 213 4.23 12.35 23.00
CA HIS A 213 3.52 11.88 21.81
C HIS A 213 2.32 11.02 22.22
N PRO A 214 1.16 11.16 21.55
CA PRO A 214 0.02 10.29 21.81
C PRO A 214 0.35 8.88 21.34
N VAL A 215 0.09 7.90 22.20
CA VAL A 215 0.32 6.47 21.95
C VAL A 215 -0.92 5.67 22.35
N VAL A 216 -1.33 4.75 21.48
CA VAL A 216 -2.31 3.71 21.78
C VAL A 216 -1.58 2.38 21.87
N ARG A 217 -1.77 1.64 22.96
CA ARG A 217 -1.21 0.30 23.15
C ARG A 217 -2.29 -0.76 22.97
N ILE A 218 -2.00 -1.74 22.13
CA ILE A 218 -2.84 -2.90 21.87
C ILE A 218 -2.00 -4.12 22.21
N ASN A 219 -2.30 -4.76 23.35
CA ASN A 219 -1.61 -5.98 23.77
C ASN A 219 -2.38 -7.20 23.26
N LEU A 220 -1.66 -8.10 22.59
CA LEU A 220 -2.16 -9.32 21.96
C LEU A 220 -1.59 -10.51 22.73
N LYS A 221 -2.43 -11.49 23.08
CA LYS A 221 -2.00 -12.70 23.80
C LYS A 221 -1.14 -13.58 22.90
N ASP A 222 -1.60 -13.78 21.68
CA ASP A 222 -0.95 -14.59 20.66
C ASP A 222 -1.33 -14.07 19.27
N ILE A 223 -0.84 -14.74 18.22
CA ILE A 223 -1.09 -14.35 16.83
C ILE A 223 -2.56 -14.46 16.41
N TYR A 224 -3.39 -15.25 17.09
CA TYR A 224 -4.80 -15.43 16.74
C TYR A 224 -5.66 -14.23 17.16
N ASP A 225 -5.19 -13.42 18.10
CA ASP A 225 -5.85 -12.15 18.43
C ASP A 225 -5.88 -11.17 17.25
N LEU A 226 -5.06 -11.40 16.20
CA LEU A 226 -5.21 -10.68 14.93
C LEU A 226 -6.61 -10.84 14.31
N GLY A 227 -7.32 -11.94 14.57
CA GLY A 227 -8.72 -12.10 14.19
C GLY A 227 -9.60 -11.00 14.78
N GLY A 228 -9.40 -10.68 16.06
CA GLY A 228 -10.04 -9.55 16.72
C GLY A 228 -9.59 -8.21 16.15
N GLU A 229 -8.29 -8.05 15.87
CA GLU A 229 -7.78 -6.79 15.31
C GLU A 229 -8.33 -6.46 13.93
N PHE A 230 -8.50 -7.44 13.04
CA PHE A 230 -9.15 -7.17 11.75
C PHE A 230 -10.50 -6.48 11.95
N PHE A 231 -11.37 -7.00 12.83
CA PHE A 231 -12.67 -6.38 13.10
C PHE A 231 -12.54 -5.03 13.84
N ARG A 232 -11.66 -4.93 14.85
CA ARG A 232 -11.46 -3.70 15.63
C ARG A 232 -11.08 -2.54 14.72
N TRP A 233 -10.14 -2.76 13.81
CA TRP A 233 -9.67 -1.74 12.89
C TRP A 233 -10.72 -1.40 11.84
N GLU A 234 -11.46 -2.37 11.30
CA GLU A 234 -12.59 -2.12 10.40
C GLU A 234 -13.64 -1.19 11.04
N MET A 235 -14.02 -1.47 12.29
CA MET A 235 -14.92 -0.63 13.06
C MET A 235 -14.31 0.76 13.33
N ALA A 236 -13.06 0.80 13.78
CA ALA A 236 -12.37 2.05 14.11
C ALA A 236 -12.31 3.00 12.91
N ILE A 237 -12.05 2.49 11.71
CA ILE A 237 -11.97 3.32 10.50
C ILE A 237 -13.34 3.77 10.02
N ALA A 238 -14.40 2.98 10.23
CA ALA A 238 -15.76 3.44 10.01
C ALA A 238 -16.10 4.63 10.92
N VAL A 239 -15.84 4.52 12.23
CA VAL A 239 -16.08 5.59 13.21
C VAL A 239 -15.21 6.82 12.93
N ALA A 240 -13.92 6.65 12.70
CA ALA A 240 -13.01 7.75 12.38
C ALA A 240 -13.45 8.49 11.10
N GLY A 241 -13.89 7.75 10.08
CA GLY A 241 -14.42 8.31 8.84
C GLY A 241 -15.64 9.21 9.08
N MET A 242 -16.57 8.78 9.93
CA MET A 242 -17.72 9.58 10.32
C MET A 242 -17.31 10.86 11.07
N ILE A 243 -16.39 10.75 12.03
CA ILE A 243 -15.89 11.89 12.82
C ILE A 243 -15.21 12.94 11.95
N ILE A 244 -14.36 12.51 11.01
CA ILE A 244 -13.72 13.45 10.08
C ILE A 244 -14.67 13.87 8.95
N GLY A 245 -15.90 13.36 8.88
CA GLY A 245 -16.94 13.76 7.93
C GLY A 245 -16.63 13.33 6.50
N ILE A 246 -16.44 12.03 6.28
CA ILE A 246 -16.30 11.39 4.98
C ILE A 246 -17.10 10.08 4.93
N HIS A 247 -17.30 9.52 3.74
CA HIS A 247 -17.85 8.18 3.57
C HIS A 247 -16.73 7.11 3.56
N PRO A 248 -16.60 6.24 4.59
CA PRO A 248 -15.44 5.35 4.73
C PRO A 248 -15.40 4.21 3.69
N PHE A 249 -16.55 3.80 3.14
CA PHE A 249 -16.62 2.62 2.27
C PHE A 249 -16.47 2.87 0.75
N ASN A 250 -16.42 4.12 0.26
CA ASN A 250 -16.23 4.42 -1.18
C ASN A 250 -14.75 4.69 -1.55
N GLN A 251 -14.42 4.83 -2.84
CA GLN A 251 -13.03 5.06 -3.32
C GLN A 251 -12.95 5.83 -4.67
N PRO A 252 -13.31 7.12 -4.72
CA PRO A 252 -13.47 7.83 -5.99
C PRO A 252 -12.15 8.15 -6.74
N ASN A 253 -11.00 8.15 -6.08
CA ASN A 253 -9.74 8.67 -6.64
C ASN A 253 -8.80 7.60 -7.21
N VAL A 254 -9.08 6.31 -6.99
CA VAL A 254 -8.25 5.20 -7.51
C VAL A 254 -8.36 5.07 -9.03
N GLU A 255 -9.53 5.34 -9.60
CA GLU A 255 -9.79 5.09 -11.03
C GLU A 255 -9.01 6.02 -11.98
N ALA A 256 -8.66 7.25 -11.55
CA ALA A 256 -7.96 8.21 -12.40
C ALA A 256 -6.59 7.68 -12.88
N ALA A 257 -5.81 7.07 -11.98
CA ALA A 257 -4.51 6.49 -12.35
C ALA A 257 -4.67 5.28 -13.28
N LYS A 258 -5.69 4.44 -13.04
CA LYS A 258 -5.99 3.28 -13.91
C LYS A 258 -6.37 3.71 -15.32
N VAL A 259 -7.20 4.76 -15.46
CA VAL A 259 -7.57 5.30 -16.76
C VAL A 259 -6.35 5.83 -17.51
N LEU A 260 -5.46 6.56 -16.84
CA LEU A 260 -4.24 7.07 -17.45
C LEU A 260 -3.27 5.95 -17.84
N ALA A 261 -3.07 4.95 -16.99
CA ALA A 261 -2.25 3.78 -17.31
C ALA A 261 -2.81 3.02 -18.53
N ARG A 262 -4.13 2.77 -18.59
CA ARG A 262 -4.78 2.15 -19.76
C ARG A 262 -4.60 2.96 -21.02
N LYS A 263 -4.69 4.30 -20.94
CA LYS A 263 -4.44 5.19 -22.08
C LYS A 263 -2.99 5.04 -22.58
N MET A 264 -2.02 4.98 -21.66
CA MET A 264 -0.61 4.80 -22.02
C MET A 264 -0.34 3.45 -22.68
N ILE A 265 -0.97 2.38 -22.18
CA ILE A 265 -0.91 1.04 -22.79
C ILE A 265 -1.52 1.08 -24.21
N ALA A 266 -2.70 1.68 -24.37
CA ALA A 266 -3.34 1.79 -25.68
C ALA A 266 -2.52 2.63 -26.67
N GLU A 267 -1.84 3.67 -26.21
CA GLU A 267 -0.91 4.44 -27.04
C GLU A 267 0.34 3.64 -27.41
N TYR A 268 0.89 2.86 -26.47
CA TYR A 268 2.01 1.96 -26.73
C TYR A 268 1.65 0.92 -27.80
N GLN A 269 0.49 0.27 -27.68
CA GLN A 269 0.03 -0.72 -28.67
C GLN A 269 -0.12 -0.13 -30.09
N LYS A 270 -0.44 1.17 -30.20
CA LYS A 270 -0.55 1.86 -31.50
C LYS A 270 0.79 2.36 -32.05
N LYS A 271 1.68 2.87 -31.19
CA LYS A 271 2.89 3.62 -31.59
C LYS A 271 4.20 2.86 -31.34
N GLY A 272 4.17 1.74 -30.62
CA GLY A 272 5.32 0.96 -30.18
C GLY A 272 6.18 1.62 -29.09
N LYS A 273 5.75 2.75 -28.52
CA LYS A 273 6.52 3.50 -27.51
C LYS A 273 5.63 4.23 -26.50
N LEU A 274 6.09 4.27 -25.25
CA LEU A 274 5.46 5.04 -24.17
C LEU A 274 5.82 6.54 -24.28
N PRO A 275 5.07 7.43 -23.60
CA PRO A 275 5.42 8.85 -23.52
C PRO A 275 6.82 9.06 -22.95
N VAL A 276 7.65 9.85 -23.65
CA VAL A 276 9.01 10.19 -23.23
C VAL A 276 8.98 11.49 -22.42
N LEU A 277 9.42 11.44 -21.18
CA LEU A 277 9.57 12.62 -20.33
C LEU A 277 10.85 13.39 -20.70
N LYS A 278 10.80 14.73 -20.64
CA LYS A 278 11.97 15.58 -20.83
C LYS A 278 12.76 15.68 -19.52
N PRO A 279 14.04 15.26 -19.47
CA PRO A 279 14.84 15.31 -18.25
C PRO A 279 15.14 16.76 -17.87
N THR A 280 15.15 17.02 -16.55
CA THR A 280 15.55 18.31 -15.97
C THR A 280 17.00 18.33 -15.50
N LEU A 281 17.55 17.16 -15.18
CA LEU A 281 18.94 16.96 -14.76
C LEU A 281 19.36 15.52 -15.13
N LYS A 282 20.63 15.35 -15.47
CA LYS A 282 21.30 14.04 -15.58
C LYS A 282 22.64 14.15 -14.86
N GLU A 283 22.87 13.30 -13.87
CA GLU A 283 24.10 13.32 -13.08
C GLU A 283 24.36 11.93 -12.49
N SER A 284 25.61 11.46 -12.54
CA SER A 284 26.02 10.20 -11.90
C SER A 284 25.15 8.98 -12.26
N GLY A 285 24.71 8.87 -13.51
CA GLY A 285 23.83 7.78 -13.97
C GLY A 285 22.35 7.93 -13.57
N ILE A 286 21.98 8.97 -12.82
CA ILE A 286 20.60 9.25 -12.41
C ILE A 286 20.01 10.31 -13.33
N THR A 287 18.83 10.03 -13.89
CA THR A 287 18.05 11.02 -14.66
C THR A 287 16.89 11.53 -13.82
N VAL A 288 16.75 12.85 -13.71
CA VAL A 288 15.70 13.50 -12.89
C VAL A 288 14.63 14.13 -13.76
N TYR A 289 13.37 13.85 -13.45
CA TYR A 289 12.20 14.49 -14.05
C TYR A 289 11.41 15.26 -13.00
N SER A 290 11.39 16.58 -13.14
CA SER A 290 10.66 17.49 -12.25
C SER A 290 10.07 18.66 -13.06
N ASN A 291 9.35 19.56 -12.39
CA ASN A 291 8.84 20.80 -13.00
C ASN A 291 9.75 22.01 -12.73
N PHE A 292 10.96 21.80 -12.22
CA PHE A 292 11.93 22.84 -11.96
C PHE A 292 13.33 22.42 -12.41
N LYS A 293 14.24 23.39 -12.52
CA LYS A 293 15.68 23.12 -12.73
C LYS A 293 16.43 23.20 -11.41
N ALA A 294 17.50 22.41 -11.32
CA ALA A 294 18.47 22.41 -10.24
C ALA A 294 19.86 22.09 -10.82
N PRO A 295 20.95 22.63 -10.22
CA PRO A 295 22.30 22.47 -10.76
C PRO A 295 22.89 21.08 -10.57
N ASN A 296 22.48 20.35 -9.53
CA ASN A 296 22.95 19.00 -9.19
C ASN A 296 21.87 18.23 -8.40
N LEU A 297 22.10 16.94 -8.14
CA LEU A 297 21.17 16.03 -7.46
C LEU A 297 20.81 16.51 -6.05
N GLU A 298 21.81 16.99 -5.30
CA GLU A 298 21.62 17.47 -3.94
C GLU A 298 20.65 18.65 -3.91
N GLN A 299 20.89 19.65 -4.75
CA GLN A 299 20.04 20.83 -4.86
C GLN A 299 18.66 20.49 -5.45
N ALA A 300 18.56 19.49 -6.32
CA ALA A 300 17.28 19.02 -6.83
C ALA A 300 16.41 18.43 -5.70
N LEU A 301 17.01 17.58 -4.86
CA LEU A 301 16.33 16.92 -3.76
C LEU A 301 16.01 17.89 -2.62
N LYS A 302 16.96 18.75 -2.21
CA LYS A 302 16.72 19.79 -1.19
C LYS A 302 15.65 20.79 -1.62
N LYS A 303 15.67 21.24 -2.89
CA LYS A 303 14.63 22.12 -3.45
C LYS A 303 13.26 21.43 -3.53
N PHE A 304 13.22 20.14 -3.80
CA PHE A 304 11.97 19.40 -3.76
C PHE A 304 11.40 19.35 -2.34
N LEU A 305 12.24 18.97 -1.36
CA LEU A 305 11.85 18.88 0.05
C LEU A 305 11.50 20.25 0.66
N SER A 306 12.07 21.35 0.15
CA SER A 306 11.68 22.70 0.58
C SER A 306 10.25 23.10 0.19
N PHE A 307 9.56 22.31 -0.64
CA PHE A 307 8.13 22.48 -0.88
C PHE A 307 7.24 21.90 0.23
N ALA A 308 7.83 21.19 1.20
CA ALA A 308 7.11 20.72 2.37
C ALA A 308 6.56 21.90 3.17
N LYS A 309 5.28 21.83 3.50
CA LYS A 309 4.65 22.83 4.36
C LYS A 309 4.96 22.47 5.82
N PRO A 310 5.44 23.41 6.63
CA PRO A 310 5.77 23.14 8.04
C PRO A 310 4.53 22.81 8.89
N GLY A 311 3.34 23.18 8.40
CA GLY A 311 2.06 23.18 9.11
C GLY A 311 1.54 24.61 9.29
N ARG A 312 0.33 24.79 9.84
CA ARG A 312 -0.14 26.12 10.32
C ARG A 312 0.60 26.53 11.61
N ASP A 313 1.04 25.54 12.38
CA ASP A 313 1.87 25.57 13.58
C ASP A 313 2.66 24.24 13.65
N GLU A 314 3.40 23.99 14.74
CA GLU A 314 4.13 22.72 14.93
C GLU A 314 3.22 21.48 15.03
N SER A 315 1.89 21.64 15.14
CA SER A 315 0.93 20.56 15.40
C SER A 315 -0.12 20.33 14.30
N LYS A 316 -0.21 21.15 13.24
CA LYS A 316 -1.29 21.03 12.25
C LYS A 316 -0.85 21.05 10.80
N GLY A 317 -1.14 19.97 10.07
CA GLY A 317 -1.18 19.96 8.61
C GLY A 317 0.20 20.01 7.94
N ARG A 318 1.19 19.39 8.58
CA ARG A 318 2.54 19.23 8.02
C ARG A 318 2.52 18.29 6.82
N SER A 319 3.41 18.59 5.88
CA SER A 319 3.67 17.74 4.73
C SER A 319 4.22 16.36 5.13
N TYR A 320 4.07 15.39 4.23
CA TYR A 320 4.75 14.10 4.33
C TYR A 320 5.44 13.77 3.00
N VAL A 321 6.36 12.82 3.02
CA VAL A 321 7.07 12.34 1.84
C VAL A 321 6.70 10.89 1.56
N ALA A 322 6.16 10.62 0.37
CA ALA A 322 5.87 9.27 -0.09
C ALA A 322 6.93 8.84 -1.12
N PHE A 323 7.66 7.78 -0.79
CA PHE A 323 8.60 7.13 -1.68
C PHE A 323 7.88 6.06 -2.51
N GLN A 324 7.74 6.32 -3.81
CA GLN A 324 7.03 5.48 -4.76
C GLN A 324 8.04 4.67 -5.60
N ALA A 325 8.28 3.42 -5.22
CA ALA A 325 9.33 2.59 -5.79
C ALA A 325 8.79 1.70 -6.93
N TYR A 326 8.93 2.14 -8.18
CA TYR A 326 8.71 1.32 -9.40
C TYR A 326 10.02 0.67 -9.85
N VAL A 327 10.67 -0.01 -8.91
CA VAL A 327 11.94 -0.71 -9.06
C VAL A 327 11.79 -2.13 -8.53
N LYS A 328 12.72 -3.04 -8.86
CA LYS A 328 12.68 -4.44 -8.40
C LYS A 328 12.67 -4.50 -6.86
N PRO A 329 11.64 -5.09 -6.22
CA PRO A 329 11.65 -5.30 -4.78
C PRO A 329 12.75 -6.29 -4.39
N SER A 330 13.56 -5.93 -3.41
CA SER A 330 14.55 -6.80 -2.76
C SER A 330 14.86 -6.26 -1.36
N ASP A 331 15.46 -7.07 -0.50
CA ASP A 331 15.85 -6.63 0.84
C ASP A 331 16.88 -5.49 0.78
N GLU A 332 17.80 -5.52 -0.19
CA GLU A 332 18.79 -4.45 -0.39
C GLU A 332 18.13 -3.15 -0.84
N THR A 333 17.18 -3.23 -1.77
CA THR A 333 16.43 -2.07 -2.25
C THR A 333 15.57 -1.49 -1.13
N TYR A 334 14.88 -2.35 -0.38
CA TYR A 334 14.10 -1.97 0.78
C TYR A 334 14.98 -1.28 1.83
N ASN A 335 16.11 -1.87 2.21
CA ASN A 335 17.04 -1.28 3.17
C ASN A 335 17.60 0.07 2.70
N ALA A 336 17.88 0.24 1.40
CA ALA A 336 18.30 1.53 0.86
C ALA A 336 17.19 2.60 0.97
N LEU A 337 15.94 2.24 0.69
CA LEU A 337 14.78 3.12 0.87
C LEU A 337 14.58 3.49 2.35
N GLN A 338 14.76 2.53 3.27
CA GLN A 338 14.67 2.75 4.72
C GLN A 338 15.77 3.71 5.21
N LYS A 339 17.00 3.63 4.68
CA LYS A 339 18.06 4.61 4.98
C LYS A 339 17.71 6.00 4.48
N LEU A 340 17.18 6.11 3.27
CA LEU A 340 16.80 7.38 2.67
C LEU A 340 15.64 8.03 3.44
N ARG A 341 14.59 7.27 3.78
CA ARG A 341 13.44 7.81 4.52
C ARG A 341 13.84 8.28 5.93
N ALA A 342 14.68 7.53 6.64
CA ALA A 342 15.16 7.90 7.97
C ALA A 342 15.99 9.20 7.94
N LYS A 343 16.74 9.46 6.85
CA LYS A 343 17.42 10.74 6.68
C LYS A 343 16.46 11.90 6.49
N VAL A 344 15.44 11.73 5.64
CA VAL A 344 14.41 12.75 5.44
C VAL A 344 13.66 13.05 6.73
N GLU A 345 13.26 12.02 7.45
CA GLU A 345 12.62 12.13 8.77
C GLU A 345 13.50 12.92 9.75
N ARG A 346 14.75 12.49 9.96
CA ARG A 346 15.63 13.14 10.96
C ARG A 346 15.96 14.59 10.62
N GLN A 347 16.13 14.91 9.34
CA GLN A 347 16.54 16.24 8.91
C GLN A 347 15.36 17.23 8.81
N TYR A 348 14.18 16.75 8.42
CA TYR A 348 13.04 17.61 8.13
C TYR A 348 11.84 17.40 9.07
N ARG A 349 11.92 16.41 9.97
CA ARG A 349 10.83 15.99 10.87
C ARG A 349 9.52 15.78 10.10
N LEU A 350 9.61 15.19 8.91
CA LEU A 350 8.48 14.88 8.05
C LEU A 350 8.12 13.40 8.18
N ALA A 351 6.83 13.10 8.19
CA ALA A 351 6.39 11.73 8.03
C ALA A 351 6.81 11.17 6.68
N THR A 352 7.28 9.92 6.68
CA THR A 352 7.70 9.25 5.46
C THR A 352 6.90 7.97 5.24
N THR A 353 6.57 7.64 4.00
CA THR A 353 5.99 6.34 3.63
C THR A 353 6.78 5.73 2.48
N VAL A 354 6.84 4.41 2.40
CA VAL A 354 7.52 3.68 1.32
C VAL A 354 6.57 2.65 0.75
N GLY A 355 6.40 2.64 -0.58
CA GLY A 355 5.59 1.65 -1.26
C GLY A 355 6.23 1.20 -2.56
N PHE A 356 6.27 -0.12 -2.78
CA PHE A 356 6.60 -0.69 -4.08
C PHE A 356 5.37 -0.63 -5.00
N GLY A 357 5.56 -0.08 -6.19
CA GLY A 357 4.54 -0.01 -7.22
C GLY A 357 4.40 -1.36 -7.94
N PRO A 358 3.19 -1.72 -8.40
CA PRO A 358 1.95 -0.96 -8.31
C PRO A 358 1.15 -1.17 -7.02
N ARG A 359 1.61 -1.97 -6.03
CA ARG A 359 0.85 -2.30 -4.80
C ARG A 359 0.24 -1.06 -4.14
N PHE A 360 1.06 -0.02 -3.92
CA PHE A 360 0.61 1.16 -3.20
C PHE A 360 -0.51 1.93 -3.93
N LEU A 361 -0.71 1.74 -5.24
CA LEU A 361 -1.83 2.34 -5.97
C LEU A 361 -3.18 1.84 -5.45
N HIS A 362 -3.22 0.63 -4.90
CA HIS A 362 -4.39 -0.01 -4.29
C HIS A 362 -4.41 0.11 -2.77
N SER A 363 -3.38 0.71 -2.15
CA SER A 363 -3.38 1.03 -0.70
C SER A 363 -3.46 2.54 -0.46
N THR A 364 -2.34 3.24 -0.62
CA THR A 364 -2.19 4.67 -0.30
C THR A 364 -2.51 5.60 -1.47
N GLY A 365 -2.66 5.07 -2.68
CA GLY A 365 -2.90 5.84 -3.90
C GLY A 365 -4.16 6.71 -3.87
N GLN A 366 -5.20 6.28 -3.15
CA GLN A 366 -6.41 7.06 -2.88
C GLN A 366 -6.09 8.32 -2.06
N LEU A 367 -5.34 8.16 -0.96
CA LEU A 367 -4.91 9.24 -0.08
C LEU A 367 -3.96 10.23 -0.76
N HIS A 368 -2.98 9.72 -1.51
CA HIS A 368 -2.03 10.55 -2.26
C HIS A 368 -2.74 11.58 -3.18
N LYS A 369 -3.92 11.23 -3.70
CA LYS A 369 -4.72 12.06 -4.63
C LYS A 369 -5.87 12.80 -3.95
N GLY A 370 -6.35 12.28 -2.81
CA GLY A 370 -7.59 12.70 -2.15
C GLY A 370 -7.41 13.55 -0.89
N ASP A 371 -6.20 13.59 -0.33
CA ASP A 371 -5.90 14.37 0.88
C ASP A 371 -5.88 15.90 0.64
N ALA A 372 -5.51 16.65 1.69
CA ALA A 372 -5.40 18.11 1.67
C ALA A 372 -4.26 18.67 0.79
N GLY A 373 -3.50 17.83 0.09
CA GLY A 373 -2.34 18.25 -0.71
C GLY A 373 -1.09 18.49 0.12
N ASN A 374 -0.88 17.62 1.11
CA ASN A 374 0.27 17.66 2.01
C ASN A 374 1.39 16.71 1.55
N GLY A 375 1.10 15.76 0.65
CA GLY A 375 2.09 14.82 0.13
C GLY A 375 3.10 15.43 -0.86
N LEU A 376 4.37 15.08 -0.66
CA LEU A 376 5.47 15.21 -1.61
C LEU A 376 5.85 13.81 -2.10
N PHE A 377 5.84 13.60 -3.41
CA PHE A 377 6.01 12.28 -4.01
C PHE A 377 7.38 12.15 -4.67
N ILE A 378 8.22 11.28 -4.12
CA ILE A 378 9.52 10.91 -4.70
C ILE A 378 9.34 9.56 -5.39
N GLN A 379 9.33 9.58 -6.72
CA GLN A 379 9.16 8.38 -7.53
C GLN A 379 10.50 7.84 -7.98
N PHE A 380 10.74 6.54 -7.79
CA PHE A 380 11.91 5.84 -8.31
C PHE A 380 11.49 4.95 -9.46
N THR A 381 12.24 5.01 -10.55
CA THR A 381 12.12 4.10 -11.69
C THR A 381 13.51 3.55 -12.03
N SER A 382 13.56 2.41 -12.69
CA SER A 382 14.81 1.79 -13.13
C SER A 382 14.66 1.18 -14.51
N GLU A 383 15.81 0.93 -15.13
CA GLU A 383 15.88 0.00 -16.25
C GLU A 383 15.47 -1.40 -15.79
N LYS A 384 14.98 -2.19 -16.75
CA LYS A 384 14.44 -3.53 -16.54
C LYS A 384 15.11 -4.48 -17.54
N PRO A 385 16.36 -4.90 -17.26
CA PRO A 385 17.10 -5.77 -18.18
C PRO A 385 16.44 -7.14 -18.31
N GLU A 386 15.74 -7.59 -17.26
CA GLU A 386 14.84 -8.74 -17.28
C GLU A 386 13.40 -8.28 -17.53
N ASP A 387 12.79 -8.79 -18.59
CA ASP A 387 11.39 -8.50 -18.91
C ASP A 387 10.70 -9.76 -19.45
N ALA A 388 9.38 -9.83 -19.27
CA ALA A 388 8.55 -10.95 -19.71
C ALA A 388 7.32 -10.44 -20.48
N PRO A 389 6.99 -11.05 -21.64
CA PRO A 389 5.76 -10.75 -22.37
C PRO A 389 4.53 -11.12 -21.53
N ILE A 390 3.50 -10.26 -21.55
CA ILE A 390 2.21 -10.56 -20.94
C ILE A 390 1.30 -11.12 -22.05
N PRO A 391 0.87 -12.39 -21.97
CA PRO A 391 -0.03 -12.95 -22.97
C PRO A 391 -1.31 -12.12 -23.10
N ASP A 392 -1.74 -11.87 -24.33
CA ASP A 392 -3.00 -11.14 -24.56
C ASP A 392 -4.19 -11.94 -24.03
N GLU A 393 -4.16 -13.26 -24.24
CA GLU A 393 -5.16 -14.22 -23.79
C GLU A 393 -4.50 -15.44 -23.13
N PRO A 394 -5.12 -16.05 -22.10
CA PRO A 394 -4.60 -17.25 -21.47
C PRO A 394 -4.56 -18.42 -22.47
N GLY A 395 -3.44 -19.13 -22.49
CA GLY A 395 -3.15 -20.22 -23.42
C GLY A 395 -2.63 -19.80 -24.79
N LYS A 396 -2.43 -18.49 -25.05
CA LYS A 396 -1.91 -17.97 -26.32
C LYS A 396 -0.49 -17.43 -26.18
N LYS A 397 0.31 -17.50 -27.25
CA LYS A 397 1.67 -16.94 -27.29
C LYS A 397 1.72 -15.46 -27.65
N ALA A 398 0.66 -14.93 -28.27
CA ALA A 398 0.59 -13.53 -28.67
C ALA A 398 0.62 -12.61 -27.44
N SER A 399 1.37 -11.52 -27.56
CA SER A 399 1.64 -10.57 -26.48
C SER A 399 1.77 -9.18 -27.07
N SER A 400 0.90 -8.26 -26.67
CA SER A 400 0.92 -6.86 -27.12
C SER A 400 1.75 -5.94 -26.23
N ILE A 401 2.02 -6.37 -24.98
CA ILE A 401 2.83 -5.64 -23.99
C ILE A 401 3.68 -6.61 -23.17
N SER A 402 4.66 -6.07 -22.43
CA SER A 402 5.45 -6.80 -21.43
C SER A 402 5.20 -6.26 -20.02
N PHE A 403 5.66 -6.96 -18.99
CA PHE A 403 5.61 -6.46 -17.62
C PHE A 403 6.40 -5.16 -17.44
N GLY A 404 7.55 -5.02 -18.11
CA GLY A 404 8.35 -3.80 -18.08
C GLY A 404 7.61 -2.60 -18.66
N VAL A 405 6.94 -2.78 -19.81
CA VAL A 405 6.05 -1.77 -20.40
C VAL A 405 4.90 -1.44 -19.46
N PHE A 406 4.30 -2.47 -18.84
CA PHE A 406 3.16 -2.28 -17.95
C PHE A 406 3.54 -1.47 -16.69
N ILE A 407 4.62 -1.84 -16.00
CA ILE A 407 5.15 -1.11 -14.84
C ILE A 407 5.48 0.35 -15.21
N ASN A 408 6.09 0.58 -16.37
CA ASN A 408 6.40 1.94 -16.83
C ASN A 408 5.14 2.75 -17.14
N ALA A 409 4.11 2.13 -17.72
CA ALA A 409 2.82 2.76 -17.96
C ALA A 409 2.10 3.12 -16.65
N GLU A 410 2.17 2.26 -15.63
CA GLU A 410 1.63 2.54 -14.30
C GLU A 410 2.38 3.67 -13.60
N ALA A 411 3.71 3.68 -13.66
CA ALA A 411 4.54 4.73 -13.09
C ALA A 411 4.23 6.10 -13.72
N LEU A 412 4.16 6.17 -15.05
CA LEU A 412 3.78 7.38 -15.77
C LEU A 412 2.33 7.79 -15.49
N GLY A 413 1.41 6.83 -15.44
CA GLY A 413 -0.02 7.06 -15.20
C GLY A 413 -0.27 7.64 -13.81
N ASP A 414 0.36 7.09 -12.78
CA ASP A 414 0.28 7.63 -11.42
C ASP A 414 0.91 9.01 -11.32
N ARG A 415 2.09 9.19 -11.93
CA ARG A 415 2.78 10.47 -11.99
C ARG A 415 1.90 11.56 -12.60
N GLN A 416 1.22 11.26 -13.70
CA GLN A 416 0.31 12.19 -14.35
C GLN A 416 -0.93 12.46 -13.50
N ALA A 417 -1.53 11.43 -12.88
CA ALA A 417 -2.67 11.59 -11.97
C ALA A 417 -2.36 12.53 -10.79
N LEU A 418 -1.16 12.42 -10.24
CA LEU A 418 -0.67 13.31 -9.18
C LEU A 418 -0.50 14.75 -9.68
N LEU A 419 0.10 14.95 -10.86
CA LEU A 419 0.23 16.28 -11.45
C LEU A 419 -1.13 16.93 -11.74
N ASP A 420 -2.10 16.19 -12.27
CA ASP A 420 -3.45 16.67 -12.55
C ASP A 420 -4.16 17.16 -11.28
N ARG A 421 -3.81 16.57 -10.12
CA ARG A 421 -4.23 16.98 -8.77
C ARG A 421 -3.31 18.04 -8.13
N LYS A 422 -2.44 18.67 -8.91
CA LYS A 422 -1.48 19.71 -8.49
C LYS A 422 -0.54 19.24 -7.37
N ARG A 423 -0.28 17.94 -7.26
CA ARG A 423 0.67 17.36 -6.30
C ARG A 423 2.12 17.61 -6.75
N LYS A 424 3.04 17.59 -5.77
CA LYS A 424 4.47 17.77 -6.03
C LYS A 424 5.11 16.41 -6.29
N VAL A 425 5.68 16.24 -7.48
CA VAL A 425 6.31 14.97 -7.88
C VAL A 425 7.71 15.23 -8.43
N ILE A 426 8.69 14.47 -7.95
CA ILE A 426 10.02 14.34 -8.54
C ILE A 426 10.26 12.87 -8.86
N THR A 427 10.69 12.57 -10.07
CA THR A 427 11.05 11.20 -10.48
C THR A 427 12.56 11.09 -10.62
N PHE A 428 13.17 10.13 -9.94
CA PHE A 428 14.55 9.71 -10.12
C PHE A 428 14.57 8.39 -10.88
N HIS A 429 15.09 8.41 -12.10
CA HIS A 429 15.37 7.21 -12.87
C HIS A 429 16.82 6.77 -12.61
N LEU A 430 16.98 5.60 -12.01
CA LEU A 430 18.23 5.15 -11.36
C LEU A 430 19.15 4.32 -12.26
N GLY A 431 18.78 4.07 -13.53
CA GLY A 431 19.49 3.12 -14.38
C GLY A 431 19.29 1.68 -13.90
N GLU A 432 20.32 0.84 -14.01
CA GLU A 432 20.29 -0.56 -13.57
C GLU A 432 20.65 -0.74 -12.09
N ASP A 433 21.59 0.05 -11.55
CA ASP A 433 22.02 -0.05 -10.14
C ASP A 433 21.15 0.82 -9.21
N VAL A 434 19.96 0.28 -8.95
CA VAL A 434 18.93 0.88 -8.08
C VAL A 434 19.48 1.17 -6.68
N VAL A 435 20.20 0.22 -6.08
CA VAL A 435 20.65 0.31 -4.69
C VAL A 435 21.70 1.41 -4.54
N SER A 436 22.70 1.48 -5.42
CA SER A 436 23.68 2.56 -5.40
C SER A 436 23.06 3.92 -5.68
N GLY A 437 22.07 3.98 -6.57
CA GLY A 437 21.31 5.20 -6.87
C GLY A 437 20.59 5.76 -5.64
N ILE A 438 19.82 4.91 -4.93
CA ILE A 438 19.12 5.30 -3.70
C ILE A 438 20.11 5.67 -2.59
N ASN A 439 21.17 4.88 -2.39
CA ASN A 439 22.20 5.19 -1.39
C ASN A 439 22.97 6.48 -1.70
N ARG A 440 23.12 6.86 -2.97
CA ARG A 440 23.68 8.16 -3.36
C ARG A 440 22.74 9.29 -2.94
N LEU A 441 21.45 9.18 -3.23
CA LEU A 441 20.45 10.16 -2.79
C LEU A 441 20.40 10.28 -1.26
N ALA A 442 20.54 9.16 -0.55
CA ALA A 442 20.67 9.18 0.89
C ALA A 442 21.93 9.92 1.33
N ARG A 443 23.11 9.67 0.73
CA ARG A 443 24.37 10.32 1.15
C ARG A 443 24.40 11.85 0.97
N ILE A 444 23.72 12.36 -0.06
CA ILE A 444 23.71 13.81 -0.37
C ILE A 444 22.65 14.61 0.40
N LEU A 445 21.75 13.93 1.11
CA LEU A 445 20.88 14.53 2.14
C LEU A 445 21.62 14.60 3.48
#